data_AF-A0A7Z0TVT8-F1
#
_entry.id   AF-A0A7Z0TVT8-F1
#
_cell.length_a   1.000
_cell.length_b   1.000
_cell.length_c   1.000
_cell.angle_alpha   90.00
_cell.angle_beta   90.00
_cell.angle_gamma   90.00
#
_symmetry.space_group_name_H-M   'P 1'
#
loop_
_entity.id
_entity.type
_entity.pdbx_description
1 polymer ?
#
loop_
_entity_poly.entity_id
_entity_poly.type
_entity_poly.pdbx_seq_one_letter_code
_entity_poly.pdbx_strand_id
1 'polypeptide(L)'
;MAPRLALPGRGGTLVRWRALAALAADDVCLAKVVEAHYDAQAILADIEDGDTAPGCLYAVWAAEPPDAQTVFVTDAGRDGTGRLDGTKAWCSGADLVDRALVTAVADGRRVLVEVGLAQPGVSPSDDDWHAVGMARVRSGRVRFDGARARQVGPAGAYLERPGFWHGGAGIAACWYGAAAAIGEHLRTHPRIPTDAHAAAHLGAIDIGLSAAAALMRETAAAIDAEPGAPHVHAVLRLRSLLERLATEVIDRVGRALGPGPLCEDAARARRCADLTTFVRQCHAERDWAALGTAAGSRASGWPL
;
A
#
# COMPACT_ATOMS: atom_id res chain seq x y z
N MET A 1 6.76 -18.95 -6.66
CA MET A 1 7.37 -18.55 -5.37
C MET A 1 7.58 -17.04 -5.44
N ALA A 2 6.97 -16.26 -4.53
CA ALA A 2 7.17 -14.81 -4.51
C ALA A 2 8.64 -14.51 -4.17
N PRO A 3 9.26 -13.46 -4.74
CA PRO A 3 10.67 -13.14 -4.47
C PRO A 3 10.89 -12.80 -2.99
N ARG A 4 12.09 -12.98 -2.45
CA ARG A 4 12.41 -12.43 -1.13
C ARG A 4 12.76 -10.96 -1.30
N LEU A 5 12.07 -10.06 -0.58
CA LEU A 5 12.40 -8.63 -0.60
C LEU A 5 13.24 -8.24 0.60
N ALA A 6 14.12 -7.25 0.41
CA ALA A 6 14.81 -6.61 1.51
C ALA A 6 13.80 -5.92 2.45
N LEU A 7 14.12 -5.90 3.74
CA LEU A 7 13.39 -5.09 4.72
C LEU A 7 13.69 -3.60 4.47
N PRO A 8 12.70 -2.70 4.65
CA PRO A 8 12.94 -1.26 4.55
C PRO A 8 13.91 -0.78 5.65
N GLY A 9 14.72 0.23 5.33
CA GLY A 9 15.68 0.80 6.28
C GLY A 9 16.81 -0.18 6.67
N ARG A 10 17.21 -1.06 5.75
CA ARG A 10 18.30 -2.04 5.93
C ARG A 10 19.31 -2.02 4.77
N GLY A 11 19.41 -0.90 4.06
CA GLY A 11 20.33 -0.70 2.94
C GLY A 11 19.83 -1.18 1.58
N GLY A 12 18.59 -1.69 1.51
CA GLY A 12 17.99 -2.28 0.32
C GLY A 12 16.62 -1.69 -0.05
N THR A 13 16.26 -0.51 0.46
CA THR A 13 14.91 0.06 0.30
C THR A 13 14.58 0.30 -1.18
N LEU A 14 15.53 0.83 -1.96
CA LEU A 14 15.30 1.05 -3.40
C LEU A 14 15.12 -0.28 -4.17
N VAL A 15 15.85 -1.34 -3.78
CA VAL A 15 15.72 -2.66 -4.39
C VAL A 15 14.33 -3.24 -4.12
N ARG A 16 13.86 -3.13 -2.88
CA ARG A 16 12.48 -3.49 -2.50
C ARG A 16 11.46 -2.74 -3.36
N TRP A 17 11.60 -1.42 -3.50
CA TRP A 17 10.66 -0.61 -4.28
C TRP A 17 10.65 -0.95 -5.76
N ARG A 18 11.80 -1.26 -6.36
CA ARG A 18 11.87 -1.74 -7.75
C ARG A 18 11.10 -3.05 -7.94
N ALA A 19 11.22 -3.98 -7.00
CA ALA A 19 10.50 -5.25 -7.06
C ALA A 19 8.98 -5.05 -6.91
N LEU A 20 8.55 -4.21 -5.96
CA LEU A 20 7.14 -3.85 -5.78
C LEU A 20 6.56 -3.14 -7.03
N ALA A 21 7.31 -2.21 -7.60
CA ALA A 21 6.93 -1.53 -8.84
C ALA A 21 6.82 -2.53 -10.01
N ALA A 22 7.74 -3.48 -10.14
CA ALA A 22 7.67 -4.51 -11.17
C ALA A 22 6.45 -5.41 -11.01
N LEU A 23 6.12 -5.82 -9.78
CA LEU A 23 4.90 -6.60 -9.49
C LEU A 23 3.65 -5.81 -9.88
N ALA A 24 3.57 -4.52 -9.54
CA ALA A 24 2.41 -3.70 -9.87
C ALA A 24 2.32 -3.33 -11.36
N ALA A 25 3.46 -3.25 -12.04
CA ALA A 25 3.57 -3.11 -13.49
C ALA A 25 3.10 -4.37 -14.23
N ASP A 26 3.16 -5.53 -13.59
CA ASP A 26 2.61 -6.79 -14.11
C ASP A 26 1.12 -6.93 -13.75
N ASP A 27 0.78 -6.83 -12.47
CA ASP A 27 -0.59 -6.96 -11.97
C ASP A 27 -0.81 -6.19 -10.65
N VAL A 28 -1.70 -5.20 -10.68
CA VAL A 28 -1.98 -4.32 -9.54
C VAL A 28 -2.62 -5.07 -8.37
N CYS A 29 -3.51 -6.02 -8.65
CA CYS A 29 -4.14 -6.87 -7.65
C CYS A 29 -3.11 -7.78 -6.97
N LEU A 30 -2.25 -8.43 -7.77
CA LEU A 30 -1.16 -9.24 -7.22
C LEU A 30 -0.27 -8.40 -6.30
N ALA A 31 0.12 -7.21 -6.76
CA ALA A 31 0.94 -6.30 -5.97
C ALA A 31 0.29 -5.94 -4.65
N LYS A 32 -1.03 -5.66 -4.61
CA LYS A 32 -1.74 -5.34 -3.36
C LYS A 32 -1.65 -6.46 -2.31
N VAL A 33 -1.76 -7.72 -2.73
CA VAL A 33 -1.70 -8.87 -1.82
C VAL A 33 -0.26 -9.10 -1.36
N VAL A 34 0.68 -9.13 -2.30
CA VAL A 34 2.07 -9.46 -2.05
C VAL A 34 2.80 -8.35 -1.27
N GLU A 35 2.48 -7.09 -1.54
CA GLU A 35 3.00 -5.96 -0.77
C GLU A 35 2.60 -6.05 0.72
N ALA A 36 1.34 -6.38 1.01
CA ALA A 36 0.86 -6.55 2.37
C ALA A 36 1.57 -7.72 3.10
N HIS A 37 1.88 -8.81 2.39
CA HIS A 37 2.68 -9.90 2.96
C HIS A 37 4.10 -9.44 3.32
N TYR A 38 4.76 -8.69 2.43
CA TYR A 38 6.09 -8.14 2.73
C TYR A 38 6.06 -7.04 3.79
N ASP A 39 4.96 -6.32 3.96
CA ASP A 39 4.77 -5.38 5.08
C ASP A 39 4.61 -6.15 6.40
N ALA A 40 3.85 -7.25 6.42
CA ALA A 40 3.74 -8.12 7.58
C ALA A 40 5.12 -8.66 8.03
N GLN A 41 5.98 -9.07 7.09
CA GLN A 41 7.36 -9.46 7.40
C GLN A 41 8.15 -8.32 8.04
N ALA A 42 8.04 -7.10 7.52
CA ALA A 42 8.73 -5.95 8.10
C ALA A 42 8.20 -5.59 9.49
N ILE A 43 6.88 -5.65 9.69
CA ILE A 43 6.24 -5.41 10.99
C ILE A 43 6.74 -6.40 12.05
N LEU A 44 6.71 -7.70 11.75
CA LEU A 44 7.12 -8.74 12.70
C LEU A 44 8.62 -8.66 13.00
N ALA A 45 9.44 -8.36 12.01
CA ALA A 45 10.87 -8.15 12.21
C ALA A 45 11.15 -6.91 13.08
N ASP A 46 10.46 -5.79 12.86
CA ASP A 46 10.70 -4.56 13.62
C ASP A 46 10.19 -4.64 15.08
N ILE A 47 9.11 -5.40 15.35
CA ILE A 47 8.44 -5.41 16.66
C ILE A 47 8.93 -6.57 17.55
N GLU A 48 9.18 -7.74 16.97
CA GLU A 48 9.45 -8.97 17.74
C GLU A 48 10.77 -9.66 17.35
N ASP A 49 11.57 -9.07 16.45
CA ASP A 49 12.67 -9.77 15.76
C ASP A 49 12.20 -11.12 15.14
N GLY A 50 10.93 -11.16 14.73
CA GLY A 50 10.25 -12.36 14.24
C GLY A 50 10.15 -12.43 12.72
N ASP A 51 9.55 -13.53 12.23
CA ASP A 51 9.21 -13.73 10.82
C ASP A 51 7.77 -14.25 10.71
N THR A 52 7.20 -14.10 9.52
CA THR A 52 5.97 -14.76 9.11
C THR A 52 6.07 -16.28 9.24
N ALA A 53 4.94 -16.93 9.56
CA ALA A 53 4.87 -18.38 9.61
C ALA A 53 5.25 -19.00 8.25
N PRO A 54 6.13 -20.02 8.23
CA PRO A 54 6.59 -20.64 6.98
C PRO A 54 5.43 -21.14 6.12
N GLY A 55 5.45 -20.80 4.84
CA GLY A 55 4.43 -21.23 3.88
C GLY A 55 3.08 -20.51 3.99
N CYS A 56 2.92 -19.55 4.91
CA CYS A 56 1.71 -18.75 5.03
C CYS A 56 1.81 -17.42 4.28
N LEU A 57 0.74 -17.06 3.58
CA LEU A 57 0.52 -15.73 3.05
C LEU A 57 -0.12 -14.84 4.12
N TYR A 58 0.38 -13.63 4.27
CA TYR A 58 -0.06 -12.68 5.29
C TYR A 58 -0.75 -11.47 4.67
N ALA A 59 -1.75 -10.94 5.36
CA ALA A 59 -2.27 -9.59 5.14
C ALA A 59 -1.99 -8.67 6.34
N VAL A 60 -2.15 -7.36 6.11
CA VAL A 60 -2.16 -6.33 7.16
C VAL A 60 -3.43 -5.51 7.02
N TRP A 61 -4.29 -5.55 8.04
CA TRP A 61 -5.56 -4.84 8.08
C TRP A 61 -5.55 -3.83 9.23
N ALA A 62 -5.28 -2.56 8.88
CA ALA A 62 -5.15 -1.47 9.83
C ALA A 62 -6.27 -0.41 9.73
N ALA A 63 -7.20 -0.56 8.78
CA ALA A 63 -8.30 0.39 8.62
C ALA A 63 -9.28 0.32 9.80
N GLU A 64 -9.69 1.48 10.30
CA GLU A 64 -10.60 1.64 11.44
C GLU A 64 -11.65 2.72 11.13
N PRO A 65 -12.57 2.48 10.18
CA PRO A 65 -13.69 3.39 9.98
C PRO A 65 -14.63 3.34 11.21
N PRO A 66 -15.39 4.41 11.48
CA PRO A 66 -16.20 4.51 12.71
C PRO A 66 -17.20 3.37 12.93
N ASP A 67 -17.65 2.72 11.86
CA ASP A 67 -18.63 1.63 11.86
C ASP A 67 -18.02 0.22 11.90
N ALA A 68 -16.68 0.10 11.94
CA ALA A 68 -15.98 -1.18 12.01
C ALA A 68 -14.80 -1.10 12.98
N GLN A 69 -14.96 -1.75 14.14
CA GLN A 69 -13.92 -1.86 15.15
C GLN A 69 -13.84 -3.30 15.65
N THR A 70 -12.61 -3.72 15.96
CA THR A 70 -12.31 -5.00 16.60
C THR A 70 -11.74 -4.77 17.99
N VAL A 71 -12.17 -5.59 18.95
CA VAL A 71 -11.72 -5.57 20.35
C VAL A 71 -10.95 -6.84 20.63
N PHE A 72 -9.79 -6.72 21.29
CA PHE A 72 -8.97 -7.83 21.71
C PHE A 72 -8.98 -7.95 23.23
N VAL A 73 -9.24 -9.16 23.73
CA VAL A 73 -9.25 -9.49 25.16
C VAL A 73 -8.25 -10.61 25.41
N THR A 74 -7.23 -10.32 26.22
CA THR A 74 -6.20 -11.31 26.58
C THR A 74 -6.78 -12.41 27.47
N ASP A 75 -6.43 -13.67 27.20
CA ASP A 75 -6.80 -14.80 28.04
C ASP A 75 -6.03 -14.74 29.38
N ALA A 76 -6.73 -14.85 30.51
CA ALA A 76 -6.09 -14.83 31.83
C ALA A 76 -5.02 -15.92 31.96
N GLY A 77 -3.81 -15.53 32.37
CA GLY A 77 -2.69 -16.45 32.61
C GLY A 77 -1.97 -16.97 31.36
N ARG A 78 -2.22 -16.39 30.18
CA ARG A 78 -1.45 -16.68 28.95
C ARG A 78 -0.82 -15.43 28.38
N ASP A 79 0.49 -15.45 28.20
CA ASP A 79 1.22 -14.30 27.66
C ASP A 79 0.84 -14.04 26.20
N GLY A 80 0.17 -12.92 25.97
CA GLY A 80 -0.12 -12.37 24.64
C GLY A 80 -1.19 -13.10 23.81
N THR A 81 -1.78 -14.20 24.27
CA THR A 81 -2.89 -14.86 23.54
C THR A 81 -4.25 -14.43 24.06
N GLY A 82 -5.25 -14.32 23.19
CA GLY A 82 -6.58 -13.87 23.57
C GLY A 82 -7.67 -14.17 22.56
N ARG A 83 -8.75 -13.39 22.64
CA ARG A 83 -9.91 -13.43 21.75
C ARG A 83 -10.09 -12.10 21.05
N LEU A 84 -10.38 -12.17 19.75
CA LEU A 84 -10.70 -11.03 18.90
C LEU A 84 -12.19 -11.07 18.57
N ASP A 85 -12.86 -9.95 18.78
CA ASP A 85 -14.29 -9.78 18.56
C ASP A 85 -14.55 -8.51 17.74
N GLY A 86 -15.67 -8.49 17.01
CA GLY A 86 -16.12 -7.32 16.25
C GLY A 86 -15.91 -7.46 14.74
N THR A 87 -15.83 -6.34 14.03
CA THR A 87 -15.75 -6.35 12.55
C THR A 87 -14.59 -5.50 12.10
N LYS A 88 -13.75 -6.07 11.21
CA LYS A 88 -12.70 -5.34 10.51
C LYS A 88 -13.16 -5.03 9.09
N ALA A 89 -13.03 -3.77 8.67
CA ALA A 89 -13.31 -3.36 7.30
C ALA A 89 -12.04 -3.34 6.45
N TRP A 90 -12.21 -3.31 5.13
CA TRP A 90 -11.13 -3.22 4.15
C TRP A 90 -10.11 -4.36 4.27
N CYS A 91 -10.62 -5.57 4.47
CA CYS A 91 -9.83 -6.79 4.64
C CYS A 91 -9.38 -7.33 3.27
N SER A 92 -8.50 -6.60 2.60
CA SER A 92 -7.99 -6.99 1.28
C SER A 92 -7.41 -8.41 1.29
N GLY A 93 -7.94 -9.26 0.41
CA GLY A 93 -7.48 -10.64 0.21
C GLY A 93 -7.86 -11.61 1.32
N ALA A 94 -8.93 -11.35 2.07
CA ALA A 94 -9.37 -12.25 3.16
C ALA A 94 -9.66 -13.69 2.70
N ASP A 95 -9.97 -13.90 1.43
CA ASP A 95 -10.16 -15.20 0.78
C ASP A 95 -8.87 -15.82 0.21
N LEU A 96 -7.75 -15.10 0.27
CA LEU A 96 -6.48 -15.49 -0.33
C LEU A 96 -5.38 -15.77 0.71
N VAL A 97 -5.45 -15.15 1.88
CA VAL A 97 -4.37 -15.19 2.89
C VAL A 97 -4.64 -16.21 4.00
N ASP A 98 -3.59 -16.71 4.62
CA ASP A 98 -3.69 -17.68 5.71
C ASP A 98 -3.78 -16.98 7.08
N ARG A 99 -3.12 -15.82 7.19
CA ARG A 99 -2.97 -15.08 8.45
C ARG A 99 -3.09 -13.58 8.18
N ALA A 100 -3.52 -12.83 9.19
CA ALA A 100 -3.60 -11.37 9.12
C ALA A 100 -3.04 -10.73 10.39
N LEU A 101 -2.35 -9.60 10.21
CA LEU A 101 -2.07 -8.64 11.27
C LEU A 101 -3.21 -7.62 11.30
N VAL A 102 -3.91 -7.51 12.42
CA VAL A 102 -5.14 -6.74 12.57
C VAL A 102 -4.96 -5.72 13.67
N THR A 103 -5.22 -4.44 13.41
CA THR A 103 -5.29 -3.46 14.51
C THR A 103 -6.60 -3.65 15.27
N ALA A 104 -6.50 -3.66 16.60
CA ALA A 104 -7.63 -3.84 17.51
C ALA A 104 -7.49 -2.91 18.72
N VAL A 105 -8.57 -2.78 19.49
CA VAL A 105 -8.59 -2.07 20.77
C VAL A 105 -8.50 -3.07 21.92
N ALA A 106 -7.55 -2.88 22.82
CA ALA A 106 -7.43 -3.62 24.08
C ALA A 106 -7.22 -2.62 25.22
N ASP A 107 -8.08 -2.66 26.24
CA ASP A 107 -8.06 -1.73 27.38
C ASP A 107 -7.99 -0.25 26.97
N GLY A 108 -8.76 0.13 25.96
CA GLY A 108 -8.80 1.50 25.42
C GLY A 108 -7.56 1.92 24.62
N ARG A 109 -6.59 1.03 24.41
CA ARG A 109 -5.36 1.28 23.64
C ARG A 109 -5.36 0.50 22.34
N ARG A 110 -4.69 1.03 21.32
CA ARG A 110 -4.49 0.33 20.06
C ARG A 110 -3.39 -0.72 20.19
N VAL A 111 -3.71 -1.94 19.80
CA VAL A 111 -2.79 -3.07 19.72
C VAL A 111 -2.80 -3.64 18.30
N LEU A 112 -1.74 -4.36 17.95
CA LEU A 112 -1.72 -5.20 16.77
C LEU A 112 -1.86 -6.65 17.21
N VAL A 113 -2.71 -7.42 16.52
CA VAL A 113 -2.87 -8.84 16.79
C VAL A 113 -2.69 -9.65 15.52
N GLU A 114 -2.12 -10.84 15.66
CA GLU A 114 -2.00 -11.84 14.62
C GLU A 114 -3.12 -12.87 14.76
N VAL A 115 -3.86 -13.10 13.68
CA VAL A 115 -4.98 -14.04 13.62
C VAL A 115 -4.79 -14.99 12.43
N GLY A 116 -4.98 -16.29 12.66
CA GLY A 116 -5.13 -17.26 11.57
C GLY A 116 -6.54 -17.21 11.01
N LEU A 117 -6.72 -17.23 9.69
CA LEU A 117 -8.06 -17.08 9.10
C LEU A 117 -8.83 -18.40 9.01
N ALA A 118 -8.13 -19.53 8.94
CA ALA A 118 -8.73 -20.86 8.93
C ALA A 118 -9.06 -21.36 10.36
N GLN A 119 -10.02 -20.71 11.02
CA GLN A 119 -10.51 -21.12 12.35
C GLN A 119 -11.98 -20.75 12.58
N PRO A 120 -12.66 -21.39 13.55
CA PRO A 120 -13.98 -20.94 14.00
C PRO A 120 -13.94 -19.49 14.50
N GLY A 121 -15.02 -18.75 14.29
CA GLY A 121 -15.14 -17.36 14.73
C GLY A 121 -14.52 -16.34 13.77
N VAL A 122 -13.99 -16.76 12.61
CA VAL A 122 -13.56 -15.85 11.53
C VAL A 122 -14.51 -16.01 10.35
N SER A 123 -15.23 -14.95 10.01
CA SER A 123 -16.23 -14.95 8.93
C SER A 123 -16.00 -13.77 7.99
N PRO A 124 -15.29 -13.98 6.86
CA PRO A 124 -15.25 -13.00 5.78
C PRO A 124 -16.64 -12.79 5.18
N SER A 125 -16.98 -11.54 4.86
CA SER A 125 -18.18 -11.15 4.12
C SER A 125 -17.80 -10.18 2.99
N ASP A 126 -18.34 -10.49 1.82
CA ASP A 126 -18.17 -9.72 0.59
C ASP A 126 -19.46 -9.03 0.16
N ASP A 127 -20.49 -9.03 1.01
CA ASP A 127 -21.84 -8.59 0.65
C ASP A 127 -21.87 -7.14 0.14
N ASP A 128 -20.94 -6.32 0.61
CA ASP A 128 -20.81 -4.90 0.23
C ASP A 128 -19.68 -4.61 -0.79
N TRP A 129 -19.01 -5.64 -1.34
CA TRP A 129 -17.88 -5.45 -2.27
C TRP A 129 -18.33 -5.43 -3.73
N HIS A 130 -18.54 -4.22 -4.27
CA HIS A 130 -18.99 -3.99 -5.66
C HIS A 130 -17.94 -3.33 -6.56
N ALA A 131 -16.66 -3.39 -6.18
CA ALA A 131 -15.62 -2.65 -6.88
C ALA A 131 -15.34 -3.22 -8.29
N VAL A 132 -15.33 -2.33 -9.29
CA VAL A 132 -14.91 -2.66 -10.67
C VAL A 132 -13.39 -2.74 -10.75
N GLY A 133 -12.71 -1.73 -10.20
CA GLY A 133 -11.26 -1.77 -9.98
C GLY A 133 -10.94 -2.55 -8.72
N MET A 134 -9.81 -3.26 -8.73
CA MET A 134 -9.39 -4.19 -7.67
C MET A 134 -10.36 -5.35 -7.45
N ALA A 135 -11.22 -5.67 -8.42
CA ALA A 135 -12.28 -6.69 -8.29
C ALA A 135 -11.74 -8.09 -7.94
N ARG A 136 -10.49 -8.40 -8.33
CA ARG A 136 -9.83 -9.69 -8.08
C ARG A 136 -9.21 -9.82 -6.69
N VAL A 137 -9.16 -8.74 -5.91
CA VAL A 137 -8.71 -8.74 -4.52
C VAL A 137 -9.81 -8.13 -3.67
N ARG A 138 -10.68 -9.01 -3.20
CA ARG A 138 -11.83 -8.60 -2.41
C ARG A 138 -11.36 -7.92 -1.13
N SER A 139 -11.88 -6.73 -0.88
CA SER A 139 -11.51 -5.90 0.27
C SER A 139 -12.73 -5.61 1.13
N GLY A 140 -13.51 -6.67 1.39
CA GLY A 140 -14.73 -6.64 2.17
C GLY A 140 -14.49 -6.55 3.68
N ARG A 141 -15.43 -7.08 4.45
CA ARG A 141 -15.37 -7.09 5.92
C ARG A 141 -15.03 -8.49 6.42
N VAL A 142 -14.41 -8.56 7.59
CA VAL A 142 -14.24 -9.82 8.32
C VAL A 142 -14.82 -9.63 9.71
N ARG A 143 -15.80 -10.47 10.06
CA ARG A 143 -16.35 -10.56 11.41
C ARG A 143 -15.53 -11.55 12.22
N PHE A 144 -15.18 -11.13 13.42
CA PHE A 144 -14.55 -11.94 14.46
C PHE A 144 -15.56 -12.17 15.59
N ASP A 145 -15.73 -13.42 15.99
CA ASP A 145 -16.61 -13.85 17.08
C ASP A 145 -15.84 -14.85 17.96
N GLY A 146 -15.17 -14.33 18.99
CA GLY A 146 -14.27 -15.09 19.84
C GLY A 146 -13.10 -15.74 19.08
N ALA A 147 -12.61 -15.12 18.00
CA ALA A 147 -11.52 -15.68 17.21
C ALA A 147 -10.21 -15.71 18.01
N ARG A 148 -9.43 -16.79 17.92
CA ARG A 148 -8.14 -16.84 18.63
C ARG A 148 -7.13 -15.95 17.93
N ALA A 149 -6.49 -15.08 18.70
CA ALA A 149 -5.45 -14.19 18.21
C ALA A 149 -4.31 -14.07 19.21
N ARG A 150 -3.15 -13.61 18.74
CA ARG A 150 -1.97 -13.31 19.54
C ARG A 150 -1.59 -11.85 19.37
N GLN A 151 -1.42 -11.12 20.45
CA GLN A 151 -0.90 -9.76 20.41
C GLN A 151 0.54 -9.74 19.90
N VAL A 152 0.84 -8.78 19.02
CA VAL A 152 2.15 -8.54 18.43
C VAL A 152 2.75 -7.30 19.08
N GLY A 153 3.74 -7.51 19.94
CA GLY A 153 4.38 -6.46 20.73
C GLY A 153 3.46 -5.69 21.70
N PRO A 154 3.94 -4.58 22.29
CA PRO A 154 3.15 -3.75 23.19
C PRO A 154 2.15 -2.87 22.44
N ALA A 155 1.19 -2.28 23.17
CA ALA A 155 0.27 -1.30 22.62
C ALA A 155 1.02 -0.12 21.98
N GLY A 156 0.53 0.37 20.84
CA GLY A 156 1.15 1.45 20.06
C GLY A 156 2.30 1.03 19.14
N ALA A 157 2.98 -0.09 19.39
CA ALA A 157 4.21 -0.50 18.69
C ALA A 157 4.09 -0.48 17.16
N TYR A 158 2.95 -0.93 16.62
CA TYR A 158 2.69 -0.89 15.19
C TYR A 158 2.68 0.54 14.62
N LEU A 159 1.99 1.49 15.24
CA LEU A 159 1.85 2.85 14.69
C LEU A 159 3.05 3.75 14.98
N GLU A 160 3.77 3.47 16.07
CA GLU A 160 4.91 4.29 16.53
C GLU A 160 6.23 3.93 15.83
N ARG A 161 6.32 2.75 15.20
CA ARG A 161 7.54 2.32 14.51
C ARG A 161 7.84 3.24 13.30
N PRO A 162 9.11 3.61 13.04
CA PRO A 162 9.50 4.28 11.80
C PRO A 162 9.05 3.54 10.53
N GLY A 163 9.14 2.21 10.56
CA GLY A 163 8.72 1.31 9.48
C GLY A 163 7.25 1.47 9.05
N PHE A 164 6.36 2.06 9.86
CA PHE A 164 4.99 2.39 9.46
C PHE A 164 4.97 3.33 8.26
N TRP A 165 5.82 4.36 8.29
CA TRP A 165 5.96 5.33 7.22
C TRP A 165 6.74 4.74 6.03
N HIS A 166 7.78 3.94 6.30
CA HIS A 166 8.54 3.29 5.24
C HIS A 166 7.67 2.31 4.42
N GLY A 167 6.79 1.56 5.08
CA GLY A 167 5.79 0.70 4.42
C GLY A 167 4.83 1.50 3.54
N GLY A 168 4.35 2.65 4.03
CA GLY A 168 3.54 3.58 3.24
C GLY A 168 4.22 4.08 1.96
N ALA A 169 5.54 4.25 1.96
CA ALA A 169 6.30 4.56 0.74
C ALA A 169 6.43 3.35 -0.21
N GLY A 170 6.46 2.12 0.31
CA GLY A 170 6.40 0.88 -0.46
C GLY A 170 5.11 0.73 -1.28
N ILE A 171 3.96 1.07 -0.70
CA ILE A 171 2.68 1.14 -1.43
C ILE A 171 2.78 2.12 -2.60
N ALA A 172 3.41 3.29 -2.38
CA ALA A 172 3.58 4.28 -3.43
C ALA A 172 4.42 3.74 -4.60
N ALA A 173 5.46 2.94 -4.32
CA ALA A 173 6.24 2.27 -5.36
C ALA A 173 5.38 1.35 -6.25
N CYS A 174 4.34 0.71 -5.70
CA CYS A 174 3.37 -0.05 -6.49
C CYS A 174 2.58 0.87 -7.43
N TRP A 175 2.13 2.04 -6.95
CA TRP A 175 1.44 3.02 -7.80
C TRP A 175 2.32 3.51 -8.94
N TYR A 176 3.61 3.78 -8.66
CA TYR A 176 4.60 4.13 -9.68
C TYR A 176 4.71 3.06 -10.77
N GLY A 177 4.88 1.80 -10.38
CA GLY A 177 5.00 0.68 -11.33
C GLY A 177 3.78 0.51 -12.22
N ALA A 178 2.59 0.57 -11.64
CA ALA A 178 1.34 0.51 -12.38
C ALA A 178 1.17 1.69 -13.34
N ALA A 179 1.49 2.91 -12.90
CA ALA A 179 1.44 4.11 -13.74
C ALA A 179 2.45 4.03 -14.90
N ALA A 180 3.69 3.62 -14.63
CA ALA A 180 4.71 3.44 -15.65
C ALA A 180 4.27 2.43 -16.72
N ALA A 181 3.65 1.31 -16.32
CA ALA A 181 3.10 0.33 -17.27
C ALA A 181 1.94 0.87 -18.13
N ILE A 182 1.13 1.79 -17.60
CA ILE A 182 0.09 2.48 -18.40
C ILE A 182 0.75 3.46 -19.38
N GLY A 183 1.72 4.26 -18.92
CA GLY A 183 2.45 5.21 -19.77
C GLY A 183 3.24 4.55 -20.89
N GLU A 184 3.79 3.36 -20.64
CA GLU A 184 4.51 2.53 -21.61
C GLU A 184 3.68 2.22 -22.86
N HIS A 185 2.36 2.08 -22.70
CA HIS A 185 1.46 1.86 -23.82
C HIS A 185 1.45 3.04 -24.80
N LEU A 186 1.46 4.28 -24.29
CA LEU A 186 1.56 5.46 -25.13
C LEU A 186 2.99 5.60 -25.70
N ARG A 187 4.02 5.33 -24.90
CA ARG A 187 5.43 5.44 -25.33
C ARG A 187 5.76 4.57 -26.54
N THR A 188 5.17 3.39 -26.62
CA THR A 188 5.39 2.41 -27.71
C THR A 188 4.40 2.55 -28.86
N HIS A 189 3.46 3.50 -28.78
CA HIS A 189 2.39 3.60 -29.78
C HIS A 189 2.92 4.14 -31.12
N PRO A 190 2.53 3.55 -32.27
CA PRO A 190 3.02 3.97 -33.60
C PRO A 190 2.60 5.39 -34.01
N ARG A 191 1.70 6.03 -33.25
CA ARG A 191 1.27 7.42 -33.48
C ARG A 191 2.29 8.45 -33.00
N ILE A 192 3.16 8.09 -32.06
CA ILE A 192 4.10 9.05 -31.43
C ILE A 192 4.95 9.82 -32.44
N PRO A 193 5.53 9.20 -33.49
CA PRO A 193 6.35 9.94 -34.45
C PRO A 193 5.56 10.92 -35.34
N THR A 194 4.24 10.75 -35.47
CA THR A 194 3.43 11.46 -36.46
C THR A 194 2.34 12.35 -35.85
N ASP A 195 2.11 12.26 -34.54
CA ASP A 195 1.06 12.99 -33.82
C ASP A 195 1.67 13.84 -32.71
N ALA A 196 1.75 15.16 -32.95
CA ALA A 196 2.36 16.11 -32.02
C ALA A 196 1.62 16.19 -30.67
N HIS A 197 0.30 15.97 -30.65
CA HIS A 197 -0.47 16.01 -29.42
C HIS A 197 -0.24 14.74 -28.58
N ALA A 198 -0.20 13.57 -29.23
CA ALA A 198 0.18 12.33 -28.55
C ALA A 198 1.62 12.40 -28.00
N ALA A 199 2.56 12.97 -28.77
CA ALA A 199 3.93 13.22 -28.31
C ALA A 199 3.99 14.20 -27.11
N ALA A 200 3.16 15.26 -27.11
CA ALA A 200 3.07 16.19 -25.97
C ALA A 200 2.52 15.52 -24.70
N HIS A 201 1.52 14.65 -24.84
CA HIS A 201 1.04 13.83 -23.71
C HIS A 201 2.13 12.91 -23.16
N LEU A 202 2.89 12.25 -24.04
CA LEU A 202 4.01 11.41 -23.65
C LEU A 202 5.11 12.22 -22.94
N GLY A 203 5.45 13.42 -23.43
CA GLY A 203 6.43 14.29 -22.79
C GLY A 203 6.05 14.68 -21.36
N ALA A 204 4.77 14.97 -21.12
CA ALA A 204 4.30 15.26 -19.77
C ALA A 204 4.37 14.03 -18.83
N ILE A 205 4.07 12.84 -19.35
CA ILE A 205 4.23 11.58 -18.62
C ILE A 205 5.71 11.33 -18.30
N ASP A 206 6.61 11.55 -19.26
CA ASP A 206 8.06 11.40 -19.09
C ASP A 206 8.62 12.30 -17.98
N ILE A 207 8.24 13.60 -17.99
CA ILE A 207 8.60 14.56 -16.95
C ILE A 207 8.14 14.06 -15.58
N GLY A 208 6.88 13.64 -15.48
CA GLY A 208 6.29 13.18 -14.22
C GLY A 208 6.94 11.90 -13.67
N LEU A 209 7.11 10.88 -14.52
CA LEU A 209 7.77 9.61 -14.14
C LEU A 209 9.24 9.83 -13.76
N SER A 210 9.95 10.71 -14.46
CA SER A 210 11.35 11.04 -14.16
C SER A 210 11.49 11.76 -12.82
N ALA A 211 10.63 12.75 -12.55
CA ALA A 211 10.60 13.45 -11.27
C ALA A 211 10.26 12.51 -10.10
N ALA A 212 9.27 11.64 -10.28
CA ALA A 212 8.91 10.65 -9.27
C ALA A 212 10.05 9.64 -9.03
N ALA A 213 10.71 9.15 -10.08
CA ALA A 213 11.84 8.25 -9.94
C ALA A 213 13.02 8.88 -9.18
N ALA A 214 13.28 10.18 -9.39
CA ALA A 214 14.28 10.92 -8.63
C ALA A 214 13.93 10.98 -7.13
N LEU A 215 12.70 11.41 -6.80
CA LEU A 215 12.23 11.48 -5.42
C LEU A 215 12.20 10.11 -4.73
N MET A 216 11.86 9.04 -5.46
CA MET A 216 11.93 7.67 -4.94
C MET A 216 13.37 7.29 -4.59
N ARG A 217 14.35 7.57 -5.44
CA ARG A 217 15.76 7.27 -5.16
C ARG A 217 16.26 8.01 -3.92
N GLU A 218 15.95 9.31 -3.83
CA GLU A 218 16.31 10.15 -2.70
C GLU A 218 15.67 9.66 -1.39
N THR A 219 14.36 9.41 -1.41
CA THR A 219 13.63 8.98 -0.21
C THR A 219 14.09 7.60 0.25
N ALA A 220 14.35 6.66 -0.68
CA ALA A 220 14.89 5.35 -0.33
C ALA A 220 16.28 5.45 0.31
N ALA A 221 17.16 6.30 -0.25
CA ALA A 221 18.49 6.52 0.31
C ALA A 221 18.42 7.14 1.71
N ALA A 222 17.53 8.10 1.95
CA ALA A 222 17.32 8.71 3.27
C ALA A 222 16.80 7.69 4.30
N ILE A 223 15.85 6.83 3.91
CA ILE A 223 15.34 5.74 4.76
C ILE A 223 16.46 4.76 5.12
N ASP A 224 17.31 4.38 4.16
CA ASP A 224 18.42 3.46 4.42
C ASP A 224 19.55 4.09 5.25
N ALA A 225 19.79 5.40 5.11
CA ALA A 225 20.80 6.13 5.87
C ALA A 225 20.39 6.38 7.34
N GLU A 226 19.10 6.68 7.57
CA GLU A 226 18.56 6.97 8.90
C GLU A 226 17.30 6.13 9.16
N PRO A 227 17.45 4.80 9.37
CA PRO A 227 16.31 3.89 9.51
C PRO A 227 15.51 4.09 10.79
N GLY A 228 16.11 4.70 11.82
CA GLY A 228 15.41 5.08 13.06
C GLY A 228 14.47 6.28 12.89
N ALA A 229 14.56 7.03 11.78
CA ALA A 229 13.69 8.17 11.51
C ALA A 229 12.45 7.74 10.69
N PRO A 230 11.26 8.27 11.01
CA PRO A 230 10.04 7.94 10.27
C PRO A 230 9.99 8.58 8.86
N HIS A 231 10.80 9.61 8.59
CA HIS A 231 10.80 10.32 7.29
C HIS A 231 9.42 10.83 6.84
N VAL A 232 8.52 11.14 7.80
CA VAL A 232 7.09 11.46 7.57
C VAL A 232 6.88 12.38 6.37
N HIS A 233 7.52 13.55 6.36
CA HIS A 233 7.31 14.53 5.29
C HIS A 233 7.83 14.08 3.93
N ALA A 234 8.94 13.33 3.87
CA ALA A 234 9.45 12.78 2.62
C ALA A 234 8.50 11.72 2.05
N VAL A 235 8.02 10.82 2.92
CA VAL A 235 7.02 9.80 2.57
C VAL A 235 5.71 10.43 2.10
N LEU A 236 5.20 11.44 2.81
CA LEU A 236 3.97 12.14 2.42
C LEU A 236 4.10 12.83 1.06
N ARG A 237 5.24 13.49 0.78
CA ARG A 237 5.50 14.08 -0.54
C ARG A 237 5.54 13.02 -1.63
N LEU A 238 6.25 11.93 -1.38
CA LEU A 238 6.39 10.84 -2.33
C LEU A 238 5.03 10.22 -2.67
N ARG A 239 4.23 9.87 -1.65
CA ARG A 239 2.87 9.33 -1.82
C ARG A 239 1.96 10.31 -2.57
N SER A 240 2.01 11.58 -2.21
CA SER A 240 1.21 12.63 -2.87
C SER A 240 1.58 12.82 -4.34
N LEU A 241 2.88 12.82 -4.65
CA LEU A 241 3.36 12.94 -6.03
C LEU A 241 2.91 11.74 -6.87
N LEU A 242 3.08 10.53 -6.34
CA LEU A 242 2.74 9.29 -7.05
C LEU A 242 1.24 9.11 -7.23
N GLU A 243 0.42 9.55 -6.28
CA GLU A 243 -1.03 9.55 -6.45
C GLU A 243 -1.50 10.45 -7.59
N ARG A 244 -0.98 11.69 -7.64
CA ARG A 244 -1.28 12.65 -8.69
C ARG A 244 -0.78 12.16 -10.04
N LEU A 245 0.44 11.64 -10.08
CA LEU A 245 1.05 11.11 -11.29
C LEU A 245 0.27 9.93 -11.85
N ALA A 246 -0.17 8.98 -11.02
CA ALA A 246 -0.98 7.86 -11.47
C ALA A 246 -2.29 8.32 -12.14
N THR A 247 -2.97 9.29 -11.52
CA THR A 247 -4.20 9.89 -12.08
C THR A 247 -3.93 10.63 -13.39
N GLU A 248 -2.85 11.40 -13.45
CA GLU A 248 -2.44 12.15 -14.64
C GLU A 248 -2.05 11.24 -15.80
N VAL A 249 -1.33 10.15 -15.54
CA VAL A 249 -0.96 9.18 -16.58
C VAL A 249 -2.21 8.52 -17.18
N ILE A 250 -3.18 8.11 -16.36
CA ILE A 250 -4.45 7.54 -16.84
C ILE A 250 -5.19 8.53 -17.76
N ASP A 251 -5.36 9.78 -17.31
CA ASP A 251 -6.04 10.82 -18.12
C ASP A 251 -5.28 11.12 -19.42
N ARG A 252 -3.96 11.28 -19.37
CA ARG A 252 -3.14 11.61 -20.55
C ARG A 252 -3.12 10.49 -21.58
N VAL A 253 -3.02 9.23 -21.16
CA VAL A 253 -3.09 8.09 -22.08
C VAL A 253 -4.48 8.01 -22.73
N GLY A 254 -5.55 8.23 -21.96
CA GLY A 254 -6.91 8.30 -22.51
C GLY A 254 -7.11 9.44 -23.52
N ARG A 255 -6.57 10.63 -23.25
CA ARG A 255 -6.62 11.75 -24.20
C ARG A 255 -5.84 11.49 -25.49
N ALA A 256 -4.67 10.85 -25.39
CA ALA A 256 -3.81 10.59 -26.54
C ALA A 256 -4.35 9.46 -27.44
N LEU A 257 -4.92 8.41 -26.85
CA LEU A 257 -5.30 7.19 -27.55
C LEU A 257 -6.82 6.98 -27.69
N GLY A 258 -7.63 7.86 -27.07
CA GLY A 258 -9.07 7.70 -27.02
C GLY A 258 -9.50 6.55 -26.09
N PRO A 259 -10.68 5.93 -26.32
CA PRO A 259 -11.20 4.88 -25.45
C PRO A 259 -10.48 3.53 -25.60
N GLY A 260 -9.67 3.33 -26.66
CA GLY A 260 -9.02 2.04 -26.97
C GLY A 260 -8.32 1.36 -25.78
N PRO A 261 -7.45 2.06 -25.01
CA PRO A 261 -6.80 1.48 -23.83
C PRO A 261 -7.75 0.98 -22.74
N LEU A 262 -9.00 1.44 -22.73
CA LEU A 262 -10.04 1.09 -21.76
C LEU A 262 -11.05 0.07 -22.28
N CYS A 263 -11.08 -0.18 -23.59
CA CYS A 263 -12.16 -0.96 -24.22
C CYS A 263 -11.67 -2.11 -25.11
N GLU A 264 -10.47 -2.02 -25.68
CA GLU A 264 -10.00 -2.95 -26.72
C GLU A 264 -8.97 -3.96 -26.19
N ASP A 265 -8.41 -3.72 -25.01
CA ASP A 265 -7.48 -4.63 -24.34
C ASP A 265 -7.90 -4.80 -22.87
N ALA A 266 -8.32 -6.03 -22.53
CA ALA A 266 -8.84 -6.32 -21.20
C ALA A 266 -7.77 -6.18 -20.09
N ALA A 267 -6.49 -6.42 -20.38
CA ALA A 267 -5.42 -6.25 -19.40
C ALA A 267 -5.16 -4.77 -19.11
N ARG A 268 -5.16 -3.93 -20.15
CA ARG A 268 -5.00 -2.47 -20.00
C ARG A 268 -6.18 -1.83 -19.28
N ALA A 269 -7.40 -2.18 -19.70
CA ALA A 269 -8.62 -1.70 -19.07
C ALA A 269 -8.65 -2.04 -17.57
N ARG A 270 -8.31 -3.29 -17.22
CA ARG A 270 -8.19 -3.72 -15.83
C ARG A 270 -7.13 -2.94 -15.07
N ARG A 271 -5.92 -2.76 -15.62
CA ARG A 271 -4.86 -2.01 -14.94
C ARG A 271 -5.27 -0.57 -14.62
N CYS A 272 -5.93 0.11 -15.56
CA CYS A 272 -6.45 1.46 -15.33
C CYS A 272 -7.50 1.46 -14.21
N ALA A 273 -8.46 0.53 -14.23
CA ALA A 273 -9.49 0.42 -13.20
C ALA A 273 -8.89 0.08 -11.83
N ASP A 274 -8.02 -0.92 -11.77
CA ASP A 274 -7.34 -1.37 -10.56
C ASP A 274 -6.50 -0.24 -9.95
N LEU A 275 -5.68 0.47 -10.74
CA LEU A 275 -4.87 1.59 -10.25
C LEU A 275 -5.74 2.76 -9.76
N THR A 276 -6.83 3.07 -10.48
CA THR A 276 -7.78 4.14 -10.08
C THR A 276 -8.33 3.88 -8.68
N THR A 277 -8.68 2.63 -8.36
CA THR A 277 -9.14 2.24 -7.02
C THR A 277 -7.99 2.18 -6.02
N PHE A 278 -6.86 1.55 -6.39
CA PHE A 278 -5.75 1.30 -5.46
C PHE A 278 -5.14 2.60 -4.92
N VAL A 279 -5.04 3.64 -5.75
CA VAL A 279 -4.43 4.91 -5.38
C VAL A 279 -5.26 5.69 -4.34
N ARG A 280 -6.55 5.35 -4.16
CA ARG A 280 -7.42 5.95 -3.13
C ARG A 280 -7.06 5.54 -1.69
N GLN A 281 -6.05 4.70 -1.50
CA GLN A 281 -5.39 4.49 -0.19
C GLN A 281 -4.50 5.70 0.21
N CYS A 282 -4.29 6.68 -0.68
CA CYS A 282 -3.72 7.96 -0.33
C CYS A 282 -4.73 8.82 0.44
N HIS A 283 -4.31 9.54 1.49
CA HIS A 283 -5.18 10.46 2.21
C HIS A 283 -5.20 11.87 1.60
N ALA A 284 -4.48 12.07 0.48
CA ALA A 284 -4.45 13.24 -0.38
C ALA A 284 -4.53 14.57 0.39
N GLU A 285 -5.68 15.25 0.40
CA GLU A 285 -5.83 16.58 1.00
C GLU A 285 -5.45 16.63 2.48
N ARG A 286 -5.65 15.54 3.24
CA ARG A 286 -5.18 15.46 4.63
C ARG A 286 -3.65 15.48 4.71
N ASP A 287 -3.00 14.71 3.84
CA ASP A 287 -1.54 14.66 3.75
C ASP A 287 -0.99 16.00 3.23
N TRP A 288 -1.69 16.65 2.28
CA TRP A 288 -1.31 17.95 1.73
C TRP A 288 -1.46 19.08 2.74
N ALA A 289 -2.51 19.04 3.57
CA ALA A 289 -2.66 19.98 4.69
C ALA A 289 -1.48 19.86 5.66
N ALA A 290 -1.10 18.63 6.04
CA ALA A 290 0.06 18.40 6.90
C ALA A 290 1.37 18.90 6.25
N LEU A 291 1.56 18.66 4.95
CA LEU A 291 2.71 19.19 4.20
C LEU A 291 2.71 20.72 4.14
N GLY A 292 1.55 21.34 3.93
CA GLY A 292 1.38 22.79 3.85
C GLY A 292 1.68 23.46 5.18
N THR A 293 1.13 22.95 6.29
CA THR A 293 1.45 23.41 7.65
C THR A 293 2.94 23.32 7.93
N ALA A 294 3.56 22.16 7.62
CA ALA A 294 4.99 21.96 7.83
C ALA A 294 5.88 22.85 6.93
N ALA A 295 5.42 23.19 5.73
CA ALA A 295 6.12 24.11 4.84
C ALA A 295 6.04 25.56 5.35
N GLY A 296 4.87 25.99 5.82
CA GLY A 296 4.65 27.34 6.34
C GLY A 296 5.44 27.64 7.63
N SER A 297 5.83 26.60 8.39
CA SER A 297 6.64 26.75 9.60
C SER A 297 8.15 26.76 9.36
N ARG A 298 8.63 26.63 8.11
CA ARG A 298 10.07 26.59 7.81
C ARG A 298 10.71 27.97 7.91
N ALA A 299 11.89 28.02 8.52
CA ALA A 299 12.65 29.27 8.70
C ALA A 299 13.30 29.77 7.39
N SER A 300 13.54 28.89 6.42
CA SER A 300 14.04 29.23 5.08
C SER A 300 13.11 28.67 3.99
N GLY A 301 13.17 29.28 2.80
CA GLY A 301 12.34 28.92 1.64
C GLY A 301 12.72 27.58 1.01
N TRP A 302 12.82 27.52 -0.32
CA TRP A 302 13.12 26.30 -1.06
C TRP A 302 14.60 26.26 -1.49
N PRO A 303 15.51 25.60 -0.74
CA PRO A 303 16.88 25.35 -1.20
C PRO A 303 16.91 24.20 -2.22
N LEU A 304 17.96 24.17 -3.05
CA LEU A 304 18.30 23.08 -3.98
C LEU A 304 19.41 22.22 -3.38
#